data_AF-A0A2T0VJ08-F1
#
_entry.id   AF-A0A2T0VJ08-F1
#
_cell.length_a   1.000
_cell.length_b   1.000
_cell.length_c   1.000
_cell.angle_alpha   90.00
_cell.angle_beta   90.00
_cell.angle_gamma   90.00
#
_symmetry.space_group_name_H-M   'P 1'
#
loop_
_entity.id
_entity.type
_entity.pdbx_description
1 polymer ?
#
loop_
_entity_poly.entity_id
_entity_poly.type
_entity_poly.pdbx_seq_one_letter_code
_entity_poly.pdbx_strand_id
1 'polypeptide(L)'
;MPTFGTVRGQFVLDVIDGPDADSAPDLVTATGTVSFRASVGALGNVGNTPNPVSVIRSVITGVLDPQGYLCTPLSDGATPGARGVQLLATDDPENAPAGWVWTVDYNLYSPDGTRLDEPKSHDIALPAGAEVWLTTVIPSEAAQGAIPLPQAEALAAAALGAAIAAREAAQDAEESAEESAASAWKAAQDLAVIKQELAEHYVRTDQVMIGIDTDGVPYFGHNIPFENAVPLLTDEDGVPYLML
;
A
#
# COMPACT_ATOMS: atom_id res chain seq x y z
N MET A 1 -24.17 -4.23 46.58
CA MET A 1 -22.71 -4.46 46.75
C MET A 1 -22.04 -3.88 45.52
N PRO A 2 -20.94 -3.12 45.64
CA PRO A 2 -20.32 -2.48 44.49
C PRO A 2 -19.93 -3.49 43.42
N THR A 3 -20.22 -3.15 42.17
CA THR A 3 -19.81 -3.94 41.00
C THR A 3 -18.49 -3.42 40.41
N PHE A 4 -17.76 -4.29 39.71
CA PHE A 4 -16.41 -4.00 39.22
C PHE A 4 -16.27 -4.41 37.76
N GLY A 5 -15.38 -3.72 37.04
CA GLY A 5 -14.83 -4.16 35.75
C GLY A 5 -13.33 -4.36 35.85
N THR A 6 -12.72 -4.89 34.79
CA THR A 6 -11.27 -5.11 34.70
C THR A 6 -10.66 -4.29 33.57
N VAL A 7 -9.58 -3.58 33.87
CA VAL A 7 -8.77 -2.88 32.86
C VAL A 7 -7.50 -3.67 32.58
N ARG A 8 -7.16 -3.84 31.30
CA ARG A 8 -5.96 -4.52 30.82
C ARG A 8 -5.19 -3.64 29.85
N GLY A 9 -3.92 -3.95 29.64
CA GLY A 9 -3.08 -3.32 28.63
C GLY A 9 -1.73 -4.00 28.56
N GLN A 10 -1.09 -3.87 27.41
CA GLN A 10 0.32 -4.21 27.23
C GLN A 10 0.99 -3.04 26.51
N PHE A 11 2.15 -2.62 27.02
CA PHE A 11 2.86 -1.46 26.51
C PHE A 11 4.27 -1.89 26.08
N VAL A 12 4.54 -1.71 24.79
CA VAL A 12 5.83 -1.99 24.16
C VAL A 12 6.23 -0.78 23.33
N LEU A 13 7.53 -0.64 23.11
CA LEU A 13 8.12 0.36 22.25
C LEU A 13 8.73 -0.32 21.05
N ASP A 14 8.59 0.32 19.90
CA ASP A 14 9.37 0.03 18.72
C ASP A 14 10.69 0.80 18.83
N VAL A 15 11.81 0.07 18.80
CA VAL A 15 13.15 0.67 18.87
C VAL A 15 13.97 0.27 17.66
N ILE A 16 14.96 1.10 17.35
CA ILE A 16 15.91 0.79 16.27
C ILE A 16 16.53 -0.59 16.52
N ASP A 17 16.76 -1.29 15.41
CA ASP A 17 17.38 -2.62 15.33
C ASP A 17 18.51 -2.79 16.36
N GLY A 18 18.34 -3.81 17.20
CA GLY A 18 19.30 -4.21 18.19
C GLY A 18 20.42 -5.09 17.61
N PRO A 19 21.31 -5.62 18.47
CA PRO A 19 22.35 -6.53 18.03
C PRO A 19 21.77 -7.95 17.86
N ASP A 20 20.96 -8.17 16.84
CA ASP A 20 20.47 -9.49 16.48
C ASP A 20 20.88 -9.90 15.04
N ALA A 21 20.29 -10.98 14.51
CA ALA A 21 20.70 -11.55 13.23
C ALA A 21 19.98 -10.93 12.03
N ASP A 22 18.86 -10.23 12.25
CA ASP A 22 18.13 -9.57 11.19
C ASP A 22 18.44 -8.06 11.20
N SER A 23 17.57 -7.25 10.62
CA SER A 23 17.74 -5.79 10.61
C SER A 23 16.41 -5.09 10.82
N ALA A 24 15.48 -5.81 11.45
CA ALA A 24 14.16 -5.32 11.76
C ALA A 24 14.20 -4.53 13.08
N PRO A 25 13.31 -3.54 13.24
CA PRO A 25 13.09 -2.92 14.53
C PRO A 25 12.70 -3.93 15.61
N ASP A 26 13.20 -3.70 16.82
CA ASP A 26 12.96 -4.54 17.99
C ASP A 26 11.77 -4.02 18.79
N LEU A 27 10.99 -4.93 19.38
CA LEU A 27 9.98 -4.58 20.37
C LEU A 27 10.53 -4.75 21.79
N VAL A 28 10.69 -3.64 22.49
CA VAL A 28 11.11 -3.63 23.90
C VAL A 28 9.95 -3.27 24.81
N THR A 29 9.93 -3.83 26.01
CA THR A 29 8.83 -3.62 26.95
C THR A 29 8.96 -2.26 27.63
N ALA A 30 7.84 -1.54 27.73
CA ALA A 30 7.80 -0.32 28.51
C ALA A 30 7.80 -0.64 30.01
N THR A 31 8.31 0.29 30.80
CA THR A 31 8.25 0.22 32.26
C THR A 31 7.44 1.39 32.82
N GLY A 32 7.09 1.35 34.10
CA GLY A 32 6.40 2.44 34.78
C GLY A 32 5.00 2.08 35.28
N THR A 33 4.12 3.08 35.31
CA THR A 33 2.82 2.97 35.98
C THR A 33 1.69 3.56 35.14
N VAL A 34 0.49 3.03 35.35
CA VAL A 34 -0.76 3.57 34.81
C VAL A 34 -1.69 3.90 35.97
N SER A 35 -2.17 5.13 36.03
CA SER A 35 -3.02 5.62 37.12
C SER A 35 -4.44 5.85 36.64
N PHE A 36 -5.40 5.58 37.52
CA PHE A 36 -6.83 5.69 37.28
C PHE A 36 -7.43 6.63 38.31
N ARG A 37 -8.03 7.72 37.83
CA ARG A 37 -8.70 8.73 38.65
C ARG A 37 -10.17 8.77 38.27
N ALA A 38 -11.06 8.56 39.23
CA ALA A 38 -12.49 8.76 38.98
C ALA A 38 -12.75 10.26 38.79
N SER A 39 -13.62 10.62 37.83
CA SER A 39 -14.03 12.01 37.59
C SER A 39 -14.85 12.60 38.75
N VAL A 40 -15.28 11.75 39.69
CA VAL A 40 -16.02 12.12 40.91
C VAL A 40 -15.22 11.75 42.16
N GLY A 41 -15.18 12.66 43.15
CA GLY A 41 -14.39 12.48 44.37
C GLY A 41 -14.97 11.47 45.37
N ALA A 42 -16.29 11.26 45.35
CA ALA A 42 -16.98 10.29 46.18
C ALA A 42 -18.25 9.79 45.48
N LEU A 43 -18.63 8.55 45.79
CA LEU A 43 -19.90 7.94 45.36
C LEU A 43 -20.70 7.53 46.58
N GLY A 44 -22.00 7.82 46.59
CA GLY A 44 -22.93 7.19 47.51
C GLY A 44 -23.43 5.89 46.92
N ASN A 45 -23.18 4.75 47.57
CA ASN A 45 -23.87 3.50 47.25
C ASN A 45 -25.10 3.40 48.17
N VAL A 46 -26.24 3.80 47.64
CA VAL A 46 -27.51 3.89 48.39
C VAL A 46 -28.26 2.56 48.44
N GLY A 47 -27.94 1.64 47.55
CA GLY A 47 -28.50 0.28 47.52
C GLY A 47 -27.88 -0.67 48.55
N ASN A 48 -26.72 -0.33 49.11
CA ASN A 48 -26.06 -1.16 50.11
C ASN A 48 -26.93 -1.30 51.37
N THR A 49 -27.30 -2.53 51.68
CA THR A 49 -28.21 -2.87 52.79
C THR A 49 -27.45 -3.72 53.82
N PRO A 50 -27.63 -3.47 55.14
CA PRO A 50 -28.60 -2.56 55.78
C PRO A 50 -28.19 -1.08 55.82
N ASN A 51 -26.92 -0.76 55.53
CA ASN A 51 -26.40 0.59 55.67
C ASN A 51 -25.83 1.07 54.33
N PRO A 52 -26.35 2.19 53.77
CA PRO A 52 -25.72 2.89 52.67
C PRO A 52 -24.27 3.21 52.99
N VAL A 53 -23.41 3.19 51.98
CA VAL A 53 -21.97 3.50 52.14
C VAL A 53 -21.53 4.63 51.24
N SER A 54 -20.60 5.45 51.72
CA SER A 54 -19.88 6.41 50.91
C SER A 54 -18.55 5.82 50.48
N VAL A 55 -18.36 5.67 49.17
CA VAL A 55 -17.11 5.22 48.57
C VAL A 55 -16.25 6.45 48.27
N ILE A 56 -15.25 6.69 49.12
CA ILE A 56 -14.25 7.75 48.92
C ILE A 56 -13.25 7.24 47.89
N ARG A 57 -12.94 8.05 46.88
CA ARG A 57 -12.12 7.63 45.74
C ARG A 57 -10.68 8.11 45.92
N SER A 58 -9.74 7.17 45.85
CA SER A 58 -8.32 7.45 45.68
C SER A 58 -7.90 7.18 44.24
N VAL A 59 -6.73 7.70 43.86
CA VAL A 59 -6.09 7.29 42.61
C VAL A 59 -5.65 5.83 42.76
N ILE A 60 -6.07 4.98 41.82
CA ILE A 60 -5.64 3.58 41.75
C ILE A 60 -4.48 3.53 40.77
N THR A 61 -3.38 2.87 41.11
CA THR A 61 -2.19 2.79 40.25
C THR A 61 -1.85 1.34 39.98
N GLY A 62 -1.75 0.99 38.70
CA GLY A 62 -1.18 -0.26 38.22
C GLY A 62 0.28 -0.10 37.85
N VAL A 63 1.01 -1.21 37.86
CA VAL A 63 2.43 -1.31 37.50
C VAL A 63 2.59 -2.24 36.30
N LEU A 64 3.66 -2.12 35.53
CA LEU A 64 3.93 -3.04 34.42
C LEU A 64 4.80 -4.23 34.86
N ASP A 65 4.47 -5.43 34.39
CA ASP A 65 5.33 -6.60 34.51
C ASP A 65 6.52 -6.55 33.52
N PRO A 66 7.53 -7.43 33.62
CA PRO A 66 8.67 -7.44 32.69
C PRO A 66 8.29 -7.60 31.21
N GLN A 67 7.09 -8.11 30.92
CA GLN A 67 6.52 -8.29 29.59
C GLN A 67 5.64 -7.10 29.14
N GLY A 68 5.60 -6.03 29.94
CA GLY A 68 4.87 -4.80 29.66
C GLY A 68 3.36 -4.88 29.96
N TYR A 69 2.87 -5.95 30.59
CA TYR A 69 1.45 -6.05 30.94
C TYR A 69 1.12 -5.23 32.17
N LEU A 70 -0.02 -4.54 32.11
CA LEU A 70 -0.59 -3.86 33.26
C LEU A 70 -1.00 -4.87 34.34
N CYS A 71 -0.53 -4.66 35.56
CA CYS A 71 -0.78 -5.49 36.73
C CYS A 71 -1.27 -4.66 37.91
N THR A 72 -2.08 -5.30 38.76
CA THR A 72 -2.34 -4.80 40.12
C THR A 72 -1.06 -4.98 40.95
N PRO A 73 -0.53 -3.94 41.60
CA PRO A 73 0.67 -4.08 42.41
C PRO A 73 0.39 -4.91 43.68
N LEU A 74 1.43 -5.56 44.19
CA LEU A 74 1.42 -6.18 45.51
C LEU A 74 1.38 -5.09 46.61
N SER A 75 1.37 -5.52 47.88
CA SER A 75 1.23 -4.61 49.03
C SER A 75 2.36 -3.59 49.20
N ASP A 76 3.47 -3.75 48.47
CA ASP A 76 4.57 -2.77 48.43
C ASP A 76 4.32 -1.60 47.45
N GLY A 77 3.25 -1.68 46.64
CA GLY A 77 2.87 -0.66 45.67
C GLY A 77 3.73 -0.62 44.41
N ALA A 78 4.69 -1.54 44.24
CA ALA A 78 5.66 -1.52 43.14
C ALA A 78 5.81 -2.87 42.44
N THR A 79 5.69 -3.98 43.16
CA THR A 79 5.88 -5.30 42.57
C THR A 79 4.64 -5.72 41.79
N PRO A 80 4.76 -6.12 40.51
CA PRO A 80 3.64 -6.61 39.72
C PRO A 80 3.01 -7.87 40.33
N GLY A 81 1.69 -7.82 40.56
CA GLY A 81 0.88 -8.96 40.97
C GLY A 81 0.10 -9.55 39.78
N ALA A 82 -1.20 -9.73 39.95
CA ALA A 82 -2.06 -10.26 38.89
C ALA A 82 -2.21 -9.26 37.73
N ARG A 83 -2.21 -9.79 36.49
CA ARG A 83 -2.46 -9.00 35.28
C ARG A 83 -3.89 -8.48 35.24
N GLY A 84 -4.00 -7.18 34.95
CA GLY A 84 -5.23 -6.41 34.98
C GLY A 84 -5.42 -5.69 36.32
N VAL A 85 -6.19 -4.60 36.27
CA VAL A 85 -6.57 -3.80 37.44
C VAL A 85 -8.09 -3.81 37.53
N GLN A 86 -8.62 -4.24 38.69
CA GLN A 86 -10.05 -4.15 38.95
C GLN A 86 -10.40 -2.76 39.46
N LEU A 87 -11.39 -2.14 38.82
CA LEU A 87 -11.89 -0.83 39.19
C LEU A 87 -13.41 -0.91 39.36
N LEU A 88 -13.97 -0.03 40.20
CA LEU A 88 -15.42 0.06 40.36
C LEU A 88 -16.08 0.40 39.01
N ALA A 89 -17.22 -0.24 38.75
CA ALA A 89 -17.98 -0.05 37.54
C ALA A 89 -18.62 1.35 37.46
N THR A 90 -18.55 1.97 36.29
CA THR A 90 -19.06 3.33 36.02
C THR A 90 -20.58 3.40 35.85
N ASP A 91 -21.22 2.25 35.60
CA ASP A 91 -22.64 2.11 35.28
C ASP A 91 -23.45 1.41 36.39
N ASP A 92 -22.85 1.19 37.57
CA ASP A 92 -23.53 0.58 38.70
C ASP A 92 -24.75 1.43 39.13
N PRO A 93 -25.99 0.90 39.03
CA PRO A 93 -27.20 1.66 39.30
C PRO A 93 -27.38 2.01 40.78
N GLU A 94 -26.65 1.35 41.70
CA GLU A 94 -26.70 1.66 43.13
C GLU A 94 -25.79 2.85 43.51
N ASN A 95 -24.89 3.27 42.61
CA ASN A 95 -23.93 4.33 42.84
C ASN A 95 -24.45 5.69 42.32
N ALA A 96 -24.32 6.73 43.15
CA ALA A 96 -24.68 8.10 42.81
C ALA A 96 -23.50 9.07 43.04
N PRO A 97 -23.20 9.99 42.10
CA PRO A 97 -23.86 10.18 40.80
C PRO A 97 -23.55 9.04 39.80
N ALA A 98 -24.45 8.84 38.83
CA ALA A 98 -24.25 7.92 37.70
C ALA A 98 -23.49 8.60 36.54
N GLY A 99 -23.01 7.82 35.56
CA GLY A 99 -22.43 8.35 34.32
C GLY A 99 -21.07 9.03 34.48
N TRP A 100 -20.35 8.72 35.56
CA TRP A 100 -18.97 9.16 35.76
C TRP A 100 -17.99 8.27 34.98
N VAL A 101 -16.73 8.69 34.85
CA VAL A 101 -15.69 8.00 34.06
C VAL A 101 -14.39 7.88 34.83
N TRP A 102 -13.48 7.03 34.35
CA TRP A 102 -12.11 6.95 34.82
C TRP A 102 -11.19 7.72 33.87
N THR A 103 -10.47 8.71 34.36
CA THR A 103 -9.32 9.29 33.68
C THR A 103 -8.12 8.37 33.86
N VAL A 104 -7.49 7.99 32.76
CA VAL A 104 -6.31 7.13 32.68
C VAL A 104 -5.10 7.99 32.40
N ASP A 105 -4.13 7.98 33.31
CA ASP A 105 -2.86 8.70 33.20
C ASP A 105 -1.70 7.72 33.02
N TYR A 106 -0.79 8.04 32.10
CA TYR A 106 0.35 7.20 31.76
C TYR A 106 1.66 7.83 32.24
N ASN A 107 2.42 7.07 33.03
CA ASN A 107 3.76 7.43 33.46
C ASN A 107 4.70 6.28 33.04
N LEU A 108 4.94 6.20 31.74
CA LEU A 108 5.70 5.14 31.10
C LEU A 108 7.12 5.60 30.75
N TYR A 109 8.04 4.64 30.73
CA TYR A 109 9.46 4.85 30.47
C TYR A 109 9.98 3.75 29.54
N SER A 110 10.89 4.12 28.64
CA SER A 110 11.72 3.17 27.91
C SER A 110 12.72 2.47 28.84
N PRO A 111 13.34 1.35 28.41
CA PRO A 111 14.32 0.63 29.22
C PRO A 111 15.56 1.45 29.65
N ASP A 112 15.89 2.51 28.91
CA ASP A 112 16.97 3.45 29.22
C ASP A 112 16.58 4.52 30.26
N GLY A 113 15.31 4.51 30.73
CA GLY A 113 14.78 5.47 31.70
C GLY A 113 14.26 6.77 31.08
N THR A 114 14.20 6.89 29.75
CA THR A 114 13.59 8.05 29.10
C THR A 114 12.07 8.00 29.28
N ARG A 115 11.45 9.11 29.70
CA ARG A 115 10.00 9.21 29.85
C ARG A 115 9.33 9.23 28.48
N LEU A 116 8.27 8.45 28.32
CA LEU A 116 7.46 8.44 27.11
C LEU A 116 6.36 9.50 27.18
N ASP A 117 6.21 10.25 26.10
CA ASP A 117 5.19 11.28 25.98
C ASP A 117 3.83 10.70 25.57
N GLU A 118 3.79 9.49 25.03
CA GLU A 118 2.58 8.78 24.64
C GLU A 118 2.45 7.47 25.44
N PRO A 119 1.21 6.98 25.66
CA PRO A 119 -0.05 7.58 25.25
C PRO A 119 -0.49 8.75 26.14
N LYS A 120 -1.20 9.73 25.57
CA LYS A 120 -1.83 10.82 26.35
C LYS A 120 -2.94 10.33 27.28
N SER A 121 -3.16 11.11 28.34
CA SER A 121 -4.27 10.92 29.27
C SER A 121 -5.61 11.01 28.54
N HIS A 122 -6.55 10.13 28.92
CA HIS A 122 -7.90 10.10 28.36
C HIS A 122 -8.88 9.43 29.31
N ASP A 123 -10.18 9.57 29.02
CA ASP A 123 -11.24 9.01 29.85
C ASP A 123 -11.77 7.69 29.27
N ILE A 124 -12.11 6.75 30.15
CA ILE A 124 -12.76 5.49 29.83
C ILE A 124 -14.02 5.29 30.68
N ALA A 125 -15.06 4.72 30.05
CA ALA A 125 -16.14 4.07 30.78
C ALA A 125 -15.74 2.62 31.08
N LEU A 126 -16.11 2.11 32.25
CA LEU A 126 -15.86 0.73 32.65
C LEU A 126 -17.14 0.09 33.19
N PRO A 127 -17.94 -0.55 32.34
CA PRO A 127 -19.16 -1.22 32.76
C PRO A 127 -18.92 -2.39 33.73
N ALA A 128 -19.93 -2.74 34.51
CA ALA A 128 -19.90 -3.87 35.42
C ALA A 128 -19.62 -5.20 34.67
N GLY A 129 -18.62 -5.94 35.15
CA GLY A 129 -18.17 -7.20 34.56
C GLY A 129 -17.44 -7.07 33.23
N ALA A 130 -17.29 -5.86 32.68
CA ALA A 130 -16.59 -5.65 31.43
C ALA A 130 -15.07 -5.78 31.57
N GLU A 131 -14.43 -6.12 30.45
CA GLU A 131 -12.99 -6.06 30.29
C GLU A 131 -12.65 -4.98 29.26
N VAL A 132 -11.90 -3.96 29.68
CA VAL A 132 -11.46 -2.86 28.82
C VAL A 132 -9.96 -2.98 28.56
N TRP A 133 -9.58 -3.10 27.30
CA TRP A 133 -8.19 -3.10 26.86
C TRP A 133 -7.77 -1.66 26.52
N LEU A 134 -6.82 -1.10 27.28
CA LEU A 134 -6.34 0.27 27.07
C LEU A 134 -5.80 0.48 25.65
N THR A 135 -5.19 -0.55 25.05
CA THR A 135 -4.67 -0.52 23.67
C THR A 135 -5.76 -0.30 22.62
N THR A 136 -7.03 -0.56 22.92
CA THR A 136 -8.15 -0.36 21.98
C THR A 136 -8.92 0.93 22.22
N VAL A 137 -8.64 1.64 23.32
CA VAL A 137 -9.39 2.84 23.73
C VAL A 137 -8.52 4.10 23.86
N ILE A 138 -7.18 3.97 23.72
CA ILE A 138 -6.30 5.14 23.56
C ILE A 138 -6.80 5.95 22.35
N PRO A 139 -7.14 7.25 22.54
CA PRO A 139 -7.62 8.09 21.47
C PRO A 139 -6.63 8.11 20.31
N SER A 140 -7.14 7.90 19.10
CA SER A 140 -6.32 7.87 17.89
C SER A 140 -5.90 9.27 17.43
N GLU A 141 -5.68 10.26 18.30
CA GLU A 141 -4.96 11.48 17.86
C GLU A 141 -3.53 11.14 17.42
N ALA A 142 -3.03 9.95 17.76
CA ALA A 142 -1.90 9.27 17.11
C ALA A 142 -2.10 8.94 15.61
N ALA A 143 -3.28 9.18 15.04
CA ALA A 143 -3.63 8.96 13.64
C ALA A 143 -3.46 10.21 12.74
N GLN A 144 -2.77 11.26 13.19
CA GLN A 144 -2.30 12.30 12.27
C GLN A 144 -1.30 11.68 11.28
N GLY A 145 -1.78 11.37 10.07
CA GLY A 145 -1.01 10.73 9.01
C GLY A 145 -1.29 9.24 8.79
N ALA A 146 -2.13 8.61 9.61
CA ALA A 146 -2.58 7.24 9.34
C ALA A 146 -3.60 7.25 8.18
N ILE A 147 -3.31 6.50 7.11
CA ILE A 147 -4.31 6.26 6.06
C ILE A 147 -5.39 5.38 6.69
N PRO A 148 -6.66 5.83 6.79
CA PRO A 148 -7.76 5.02 7.31
C PRO A 148 -7.85 3.72 6.51
N LEU A 149 -8.19 2.61 7.17
CA LEU A 149 -8.27 1.28 6.53
C LEU A 149 -9.04 1.28 5.19
N PRO A 150 -10.20 1.96 5.06
CA PRO A 150 -10.91 2.04 3.78
C PRO A 150 -10.12 2.72 2.66
N GLN A 151 -9.27 3.71 3.00
CA GLN A 151 -8.43 4.39 2.04
C GLN A 151 -7.20 3.54 1.67
N ALA A 152 -6.67 2.74 2.60
CA ALA A 152 -5.62 1.76 2.32
C ALA A 152 -6.13 0.65 1.40
N GLU A 153 -7.35 0.14 1.63
CA GLU A 153 -8.02 -0.82 0.76
C GLU A 153 -8.29 -0.24 -0.63
N ALA A 154 -8.76 1.01 -0.71
CA ALA A 154 -8.97 1.70 -1.98
C ALA A 154 -7.65 1.88 -2.76
N LEU A 155 -6.55 2.19 -2.07
CA LEU A 155 -5.23 2.31 -2.69
C LEU A 155 -4.71 0.96 -3.20
N ALA A 156 -4.91 -0.12 -2.43
CA ALA A 156 -4.57 -1.47 -2.86
C ALA A 156 -5.40 -1.92 -4.07
N ALA A 157 -6.70 -1.61 -4.09
CA ALA A 157 -7.56 -1.89 -5.24
C ALA A 157 -7.14 -1.10 -6.50
N ALA A 158 -6.78 0.17 -6.34
CA ALA A 158 -6.27 1.00 -7.43
C ALA A 158 -4.93 0.46 -7.97
N ALA A 159 -4.02 0.01 -7.10
CA ALA A 159 -2.76 -0.60 -7.50
C ALA A 159 -2.97 -1.92 -8.28
N LEU A 160 -3.92 -2.76 -7.83
CA LEU A 160 -4.28 -3.98 -8.55
C LEU A 160 -4.88 -3.66 -9.93
N GLY A 161 -5.77 -2.67 -10.01
CA GLY A 161 -6.35 -2.22 -11.28
C GLY A 161 -5.29 -1.72 -12.26
N ALA A 162 -4.32 -0.93 -11.77
CA ALA A 162 -3.20 -0.45 -12.59
C ALA A 162 -2.31 -1.62 -13.07
N ALA A 163 -2.05 -2.62 -12.23
CA ALA A 163 -1.28 -3.80 -12.61
C ALA A 163 -1.99 -4.65 -13.68
N ILE A 164 -3.32 -4.80 -13.61
CA ILE A 164 -4.11 -5.50 -14.62
C ILE A 164 -4.06 -4.74 -15.95
N ALA A 165 -4.30 -3.43 -15.93
CA ALA A 165 -4.25 -2.59 -17.14
C ALA A 165 -2.86 -2.62 -17.80
N ALA A 166 -1.79 -2.61 -16.99
CA ALA A 166 -0.42 -2.73 -17.50
C ALA A 166 -0.16 -4.10 -18.16
N ARG A 167 -0.72 -5.19 -17.61
CA ARG A 167 -0.62 -6.52 -18.21
C ARG A 167 -1.38 -6.60 -19.54
N GLU A 168 -2.60 -6.08 -19.60
CA GLU A 168 -3.41 -6.07 -20.82
C GLU A 168 -2.71 -5.27 -21.92
N ALA A 169 -2.22 -4.07 -21.61
CA ALA A 169 -1.46 -3.27 -22.57
C ALA A 169 -0.18 -3.97 -23.07
N ALA A 170 0.48 -4.77 -22.23
CA ALA A 170 1.63 -5.57 -22.65
C ALA A 170 1.24 -6.71 -23.61
N GLN A 171 0.08 -7.35 -23.39
CA GLN A 171 -0.44 -8.39 -24.27
C GLN A 171 -0.88 -7.83 -25.63
N ASP A 172 -1.58 -6.69 -25.65
CA ASP A 172 -1.98 -6.02 -26.89
C ASP A 172 -0.76 -5.61 -27.73
N ALA A 173 0.30 -5.16 -27.05
CA ALA A 173 1.56 -4.83 -27.71
C ALA A 173 2.28 -6.06 -28.26
N GLU A 174 2.22 -7.21 -27.56
CA GLU A 174 2.76 -8.49 -28.04
C GLU A 174 2.00 -8.97 -29.29
N GLU A 175 0.66 -8.97 -29.26
CA GLU A 175 -0.18 -9.36 -30.41
C GLU A 175 0.07 -8.45 -31.63
N SER A 176 0.16 -7.14 -31.41
CA SER A 176 0.49 -6.18 -32.47
C SER A 176 1.87 -6.43 -33.09
N ALA A 177 2.85 -6.84 -32.26
CA ALA A 177 4.19 -7.17 -32.73
C ALA A 177 4.19 -8.48 -33.55
N GLU A 178 3.43 -9.49 -33.13
CA GLU A 178 3.26 -10.74 -33.88
C GLU A 178 2.57 -10.51 -35.24
N GLU A 179 1.50 -9.72 -35.29
CA GLU A 179 0.81 -9.38 -36.54
C GLU A 179 1.72 -8.61 -37.50
N SER A 180 2.50 -7.67 -36.97
CA SER A 180 3.50 -6.91 -37.73
C SER A 180 4.60 -7.83 -38.29
N ALA A 181 5.08 -8.77 -37.49
CA ALA A 181 6.08 -9.75 -37.90
C ALA A 181 5.52 -10.70 -38.99
N ALA A 182 4.29 -11.18 -38.84
CA ALA A 182 3.62 -12.02 -39.82
C ALA A 182 3.42 -11.28 -41.16
N SER A 183 3.00 -10.02 -41.11
CA SER A 183 2.84 -9.16 -42.28
C SER A 183 4.17 -8.91 -43.00
N ALA A 184 5.24 -8.63 -42.24
CA ALA A 184 6.59 -8.45 -42.80
C ALA A 184 7.12 -9.73 -43.46
N TRP A 185 6.87 -10.89 -42.85
CA TRP A 185 7.27 -12.18 -43.42
C TRP A 185 6.53 -12.47 -44.73
N LYS A 186 5.21 -12.20 -44.79
CA LYS A 186 4.43 -12.34 -46.02
C LYS A 186 4.94 -11.42 -47.13
N ALA A 187 5.19 -10.14 -46.82
CA ALA A 187 5.74 -9.20 -47.80
C ALA A 187 7.12 -9.64 -48.34
N ALA A 188 7.96 -10.23 -47.48
CA ALA A 188 9.25 -10.79 -47.89
C ALA A 188 9.09 -11.99 -48.83
N GLN A 189 8.09 -12.85 -48.61
CA GLN A 189 7.77 -13.95 -49.51
C GLN A 189 7.24 -13.47 -50.86
N ASP A 190 6.29 -12.54 -50.87
CA ASP A 190 5.72 -11.98 -52.09
C ASP A 190 6.84 -11.34 -52.95
N LEU A 191 7.76 -10.60 -52.31
CA LEU A 191 8.91 -10.02 -53.00
C LEU A 191 9.84 -11.09 -53.58
N ALA A 192 10.02 -12.23 -52.91
CA ALA A 192 10.83 -13.32 -53.42
C ALA A 192 10.21 -13.97 -54.67
N VAL A 193 8.87 -14.13 -54.69
CA VAL A 193 8.13 -14.63 -55.87
C VAL A 193 8.26 -13.68 -57.04
N ILE A 194 8.05 -12.37 -56.82
CA ILE A 194 8.18 -11.35 -57.87
C ILE A 194 9.59 -11.36 -58.48
N LYS A 195 10.64 -11.48 -57.64
CA LYS A 195 12.02 -11.57 -58.12
C LYS A 195 12.25 -12.81 -58.98
N GLN A 196 11.66 -13.95 -58.64
CA GLN A 196 11.75 -15.17 -59.44
C GLN A 196 11.02 -15.02 -60.78
N GLU A 197 9.78 -14.52 -60.78
CA GLU A 197 9.01 -14.29 -62.01
C GLU A 197 9.70 -13.30 -62.95
N LEU A 198 10.28 -12.22 -62.41
CA LEU A 198 11.03 -11.25 -63.19
C LEU A 198 12.28 -11.88 -63.83
N ALA A 199 13.01 -12.71 -63.08
CA ALA A 199 14.17 -13.43 -63.60
C ALA A 199 13.77 -14.40 -64.73
N GLU A 200 12.66 -15.13 -64.59
CA GLU A 200 12.13 -16.00 -65.64
C GLU A 200 11.65 -15.21 -66.87
N HIS A 201 11.02 -14.04 -66.67
CA HIS A 201 10.58 -13.18 -67.76
C HIS A 201 11.76 -12.60 -68.55
N TYR A 202 12.80 -12.14 -67.84
CA TYR A 202 14.04 -11.63 -68.44
C TYR A 202 14.75 -12.69 -69.28
N VAL A 203 14.80 -13.94 -68.81
CA VAL A 203 15.38 -15.07 -69.58
C VAL A 203 14.56 -15.40 -70.83
N ARG A 204 13.24 -15.13 -70.85
CA ARG A 204 12.40 -15.29 -72.06
C ARG A 204 12.43 -14.10 -73.01
N THR A 205 12.83 -12.91 -72.55
CA THR A 205 12.91 -11.67 -73.33
C THR A 205 14.30 -11.42 -73.92
N ASP A 206 15.04 -12.48 -74.24
CA ASP A 206 16.21 -12.45 -75.14
C ASP A 206 15.91 -11.93 -76.57
N GLN A 207 14.79 -11.26 -76.79
CA GLN A 207 14.61 -10.31 -77.89
C GLN A 207 14.03 -8.98 -77.35
N VAL A 208 14.92 -8.02 -77.13
CA VAL A 208 14.68 -6.57 -76.94
C VAL A 208 14.48 -6.10 -75.49
N MET A 209 15.51 -5.42 -74.96
CA MET A 209 15.47 -4.65 -73.71
C MET A 209 15.06 -3.20 -73.98
N ILE A 210 14.00 -2.74 -73.30
CA ILE A 210 13.62 -1.32 -73.21
C ILE A 210 14.07 -0.84 -71.83
N GLY A 211 15.08 0.04 -71.77
CA GLY A 211 15.51 0.69 -70.54
C GLY A 211 14.87 2.07 -70.40
N ILE A 212 14.84 2.61 -69.19
CA ILE A 212 14.56 4.02 -68.93
C ILE A 212 15.77 4.55 -68.17
N ASP A 213 16.35 5.67 -68.60
CA ASP A 213 17.51 6.25 -67.92
C ASP A 213 17.12 6.91 -66.58
N THR A 214 18.12 7.43 -65.87
CA THR A 214 17.93 8.07 -64.55
C THR A 214 17.05 9.32 -64.59
N ASP A 215 16.82 9.88 -65.77
CA ASP A 215 16.01 11.08 -65.99
C ASP A 215 14.61 10.74 -66.53
N GLY A 216 14.27 9.46 -66.65
CA GLY A 216 12.94 9.00 -67.06
C GLY A 216 12.75 8.83 -68.56
N VAL A 217 13.82 8.86 -69.36
CA VAL A 217 13.73 8.74 -70.82
C VAL A 217 13.86 7.27 -71.26
N PRO A 218 12.85 6.70 -71.96
CA PRO A 218 12.95 5.34 -72.46
C PRO A 218 13.95 5.24 -73.63
N TYR A 219 14.76 4.17 -73.65
CA TYR A 219 15.68 3.84 -74.73
C TYR A 219 15.59 2.36 -75.11
N PHE A 220 15.79 2.07 -76.40
CA PHE A 220 15.85 0.71 -76.94
C PHE A 220 17.31 0.33 -77.17
N GLY A 221 17.78 -0.74 -76.52
CA GLY A 221 19.17 -1.19 -76.63
C GLY A 221 19.29 -2.69 -76.80
N HIS A 222 19.76 -3.14 -77.97
CA HIS A 222 20.16 -4.52 -78.19
C HIS A 222 21.68 -4.63 -77.93
N ASN A 223 22.08 -4.92 -76.69
CA ASN A 223 23.49 -5.22 -76.36
C ASN A 223 24.53 -4.21 -76.89
N ILE A 224 24.23 -2.91 -76.81
CA ILE A 224 25.17 -1.83 -77.13
C ILE A 224 25.52 -1.09 -75.84
N PRO A 225 26.81 -0.82 -75.55
CA PRO A 225 27.20 0.01 -74.41
C PRO A 225 26.49 1.37 -74.47
N PHE A 226 26.05 1.84 -73.30
CA PHE A 226 25.18 3.02 -73.08
C PHE A 226 25.67 4.27 -73.83
N GLU A 227 26.98 4.37 -74.02
CA GLU A 227 27.68 5.44 -74.74
C GLU A 227 27.27 5.58 -76.22
N ASN A 228 26.63 4.57 -76.80
CA ASN A 228 26.19 4.54 -78.21
C ASN A 228 24.66 4.52 -78.38
N ALA A 229 23.89 4.73 -77.31
CA ALA A 229 22.43 4.82 -77.43
C ALA A 229 22.03 6.11 -78.15
N VAL A 230 21.16 6.00 -79.17
CA VAL A 230 20.64 7.16 -79.90
C VAL A 230 19.47 7.73 -79.09
N PRO A 231 19.49 9.03 -78.71
CA PRO A 231 18.38 9.62 -77.98
C PRO A 231 17.12 9.67 -78.86
N LEU A 232 16.00 9.19 -78.31
CA LEU A 232 14.69 9.37 -78.91
C LEU A 232 14.28 10.84 -78.78
N LEU A 233 13.95 11.47 -79.90
CA LEU A 233 13.36 12.81 -79.89
C LEU A 233 11.85 12.67 -79.77
N THR A 234 11.20 13.56 -79.02
CA THR A 234 9.75 13.67 -78.96
C THR A 234 9.27 14.75 -79.91
N ASP A 235 8.16 14.48 -80.60
CA ASP A 235 7.46 15.52 -81.35
C ASP A 235 6.70 16.50 -80.42
N GLU A 236 6.03 17.47 -81.01
CA GLU A 236 5.30 18.52 -80.30
C GLU A 236 4.17 17.97 -79.41
N ASP A 237 3.71 16.75 -79.69
CA ASP A 237 2.70 16.02 -78.93
C ASP A 237 3.30 15.03 -77.91
N GLY A 238 4.63 14.97 -77.80
CA GLY A 238 5.34 14.10 -76.85
C GLY A 238 5.52 12.66 -77.33
N VAL A 239 5.28 12.35 -78.60
CA VAL A 239 5.44 11.00 -79.16
C VAL A 239 6.90 10.80 -79.57
N PRO A 240 7.60 9.79 -79.04
CA PRO A 240 9.00 9.56 -79.37
C PRO A 240 9.14 8.96 -80.78
N TYR A 241 10.07 9.50 -81.57
CA TYR A 241 10.43 8.99 -82.89
C TYR A 241 11.95 8.98 -83.10
N LEU A 242 12.41 8.12 -84.01
CA LEU A 242 13.80 8.01 -84.44
C LEU A 242 14.04 8.93 -85.64
N MET A 243 15.04 9.81 -85.55
CA MET A 243 15.54 10.54 -86.71
C MET A 243 16.36 9.55 -87.55
N LEU A 244 15.71 8.96 -88.56
CA LEU A 244 16.36 8.11 -89.58
C LEU A 244 17.26 8.92 -90.50
#